data_AF-A0A8X6F4D3-F1
#
_entry.id   AF-A0A8X6F4D3-F1
#
_cell.length_a   1.000
_cell.length_b   1.000
_cell.length_c   1.000
_cell.angle_alpha   90.00
_cell.angle_beta   90.00
_cell.angle_gamma   90.00
#
_symmetry.space_group_name_H-M   'P 1'
#
loop_
_entity.id
_entity.type
_entity.pdbx_description
1 polymer ?
#
loop_
_entity_poly.entity_id
_entity_poly.type
_entity_poly.pdbx_seq_one_letter_code
_entity_poly.pdbx_strand_id
1 'polypeptide(L)'
;MAKNVFPPSGEVSRKAWVSSMDQYQDLYKRSIEDPDAFWGELSQQLYWKVKAPPKNLCRFNFDIGEGAISVKWFEGAKTNIAYNCLDRNVERGLGNKTAFLCTGHG
;
A
#
# COMPACT_ATOMS: atom_id res chain seq x y z
N MET A 1 17.76 -30.11 10.33
CA MET A 1 17.41 -29.32 9.13
C MET A 1 17.93 -27.90 9.36
N ALA A 2 19.11 -27.55 8.85
CA ALA A 2 19.59 -26.17 8.94
C ALA A 2 18.77 -25.33 7.94
N LYS A 3 18.08 -24.29 8.42
CA LYS A 3 17.40 -23.32 7.56
C LYS A 3 18.49 -22.48 6.89
N ASN A 4 18.71 -22.68 5.59
CA ASN A 4 19.57 -21.79 4.82
C ASN A 4 18.86 -20.44 4.67
N VAL A 5 19.24 -19.48 5.51
CA VAL A 5 18.78 -18.09 5.42
C VAL A 5 19.80 -17.31 4.61
N PHE A 6 19.35 -16.68 3.52
CA PHE A 6 20.19 -15.86 2.65
C PHE A 6 19.84 -14.39 2.83
N PRO A 7 20.64 -13.61 3.58
CA PRO A 7 20.36 -12.19 3.75
C PRO A 7 20.60 -11.43 2.44
N PRO A 8 19.86 -10.33 2.20
CA PRO A 8 20.18 -9.41 1.10
C PRO A 8 21.59 -8.86 1.24
N SER A 9 22.21 -8.50 0.11
CA SER A 9 23.51 -7.83 0.15
C SER A 9 23.39 -6.48 0.85
N GLY A 10 24.44 -6.04 1.54
CA GLY A 10 24.42 -4.77 2.27
C GLY A 10 24.14 -3.55 1.40
N GLU A 11 24.47 -3.60 0.10
CA GLU A 11 24.11 -2.55 -0.85
C GLU A 11 22.59 -2.47 -1.09
N VAL A 12 21.95 -3.62 -1.31
CA VAL A 12 20.50 -3.70 -1.56
C VAL A 12 19.74 -3.24 -0.31
N SER A 13 20.13 -3.70 0.87
CA SER A 13 19.47 -3.31 2.13
C SER A 13 19.51 -1.81 2.39
N ARG A 14 20.62 -1.13 2.07
CA ARG A 14 20.76 0.33 2.28
C ARG A 14 19.87 1.17 1.35
N LYS A 15 19.52 0.65 0.17
CA LYS A 15 18.68 1.36 -0.81
C LYS A 15 17.19 1.00 -0.68
N ALA A 16 16.85 0.04 0.18
CA ALA A 16 15.49 -0.43 0.36
C ALA A 16 14.68 0.49 1.28
N TRP A 17 13.36 0.54 1.06
CA TRP A 17 12.42 1.25 1.94
C TRP A 17 12.35 0.63 3.34
N VAL A 18 12.65 -0.66 3.44
CA VAL A 18 12.79 -1.41 4.70
C VAL A 18 14.15 -2.10 4.67
N SER A 19 15.05 -1.62 5.52
CA SER A 19 16.49 -1.92 5.47
C SER A 19 16.94 -3.04 6.40
N SER A 20 16.10 -3.46 7.34
CA SER A 20 16.38 -4.53 8.30
C SER A 20 15.13 -5.32 8.67
N MET A 21 15.33 -6.51 9.24
CA MET A 21 14.25 -7.34 9.75
C MET A 21 13.54 -6.66 10.94
N ASP A 22 14.30 -5.98 11.80
CA ASP A 22 13.74 -5.26 12.95
C ASP A 22 12.80 -4.14 12.49
N GLN A 23 13.22 -3.36 11.47
CA GLN A 23 12.38 -2.32 10.90
C GLN A 23 11.09 -2.90 10.29
N TYR A 24 11.18 -4.07 9.62
CA TYR A 24 10.01 -4.77 9.14
C TYR A 24 9.07 -5.18 10.29
N GLN A 25 9.62 -5.76 11.36
CA GLN A 25 8.84 -6.21 12.51
C GLN A 25 8.13 -5.04 13.20
N ASP A 26 8.78 -3.88 13.34
CA ASP A 26 8.18 -2.67 13.91
C ASP A 26 7.02 -2.16 13.04
N LEU A 27 7.22 -2.07 11.72
CA LEU A 27 6.16 -1.67 10.79
C LEU A 27 4.99 -2.65 10.81
N TYR A 28 5.29 -3.96 10.82
CA TYR A 28 4.28 -5.00 10.89
C TYR A 28 3.47 -4.90 12.19
N LYS A 29 4.13 -4.78 13.33
CA LYS A 29 3.49 -4.60 14.63
C LYS A 29 2.56 -3.39 14.63
N ARG A 30 3.04 -2.24 14.14
CA ARG A 30 2.23 -1.02 14.00
C ARG A 30 1.01 -1.22 13.10
N SER A 31 1.16 -1.96 11.99
CA SER A 31 0.06 -2.23 11.07
C SER A 31 -1.09 -3.06 11.67
N ILE A 32 -0.80 -3.83 12.72
CA ILE A 32 -1.76 -4.69 13.42
C ILE A 32 -2.32 -4.00 14.67
N GLU A 33 -1.47 -3.32 15.45
CA GLU A 33 -1.87 -2.68 16.71
C GLU A 33 -2.66 -1.37 16.49
N ASP A 34 -2.30 -0.59 15.46
CA ASP A 34 -3.00 0.64 15.09
C ASP A 34 -3.21 0.73 13.56
N PRO A 35 -4.10 -0.11 13.01
CA PRO A 35 -4.32 -0.20 11.57
C PRO A 35 -4.87 1.09 10.97
N ASP A 36 -5.72 1.82 11.72
CA ASP A 36 -6.31 3.08 11.24
C ASP A 36 -5.23 4.15 11.06
N ALA A 37 -4.35 4.35 12.04
CA ALA A 37 -3.27 5.33 11.88
C ALA A 37 -2.27 4.89 10.80
N PHE A 38 -1.87 3.62 10.80
CA PHE A 38 -0.87 3.09 9.87
C PHE A 38 -1.34 3.18 8.41
N TRP A 39 -2.50 2.60 8.09
CA TRP A 39 -3.04 2.63 6.73
C TRP A 39 -3.54 4.02 6.35
N GLY A 40 -4.00 4.82 7.30
CA GLY A 40 -4.34 6.22 7.10
C GLY A 40 -3.15 7.03 6.58
N GLU A 41 -1.98 6.88 7.21
CA GLU A 41 -0.72 7.51 6.80
C GLU A 41 -0.30 7.06 5.40
N LEU A 42 -0.22 5.74 5.16
CA LEU A 42 0.18 5.20 3.86
C LEU A 42 -0.76 5.61 2.72
N SER A 43 -2.06 5.71 2.99
CA SER A 43 -3.05 6.09 1.99
C SER A 43 -2.86 7.51 1.44
N GLN A 44 -2.15 8.38 2.17
CA GLN A 44 -1.87 9.76 1.75
C GLN A 44 -0.96 9.83 0.52
N GLN A 45 -0.25 8.73 0.21
CA GLN A 45 0.54 8.64 -1.01
C GLN A 45 -0.34 8.60 -2.26
N LEU A 46 -1.62 8.23 -2.14
CA LEU A 46 -2.61 8.23 -3.20
C LEU A 46 -3.41 9.53 -3.22
N TYR A 47 -3.92 9.89 -4.39
CA TYR A 47 -4.92 10.92 -4.52
C TYR A 47 -6.31 10.39 -4.14
N TRP A 48 -7.02 11.18 -3.34
CA TRP A 48 -8.40 10.95 -2.94
C TRP A 48 -9.20 12.20 -3.24
N LYS A 49 -10.28 12.06 -4.03
CA LYS A 49 -11.24 13.14 -4.26
C LYS A 49 -12.07 13.41 -3.01
N VAL A 50 -12.43 12.34 -2.29
CA VAL A 50 -13.03 12.41 -0.95
C VAL A 50 -12.21 11.48 -0.06
N LYS A 51 -11.67 12.01 1.04
CA LYS A 51 -10.87 11.23 2.00
C LYS A 51 -11.78 10.42 2.94
N ALA A 52 -11.31 9.27 3.37
CA ALA A 52 -11.97 8.50 4.43
C ALA A 52 -11.93 9.25 5.77
N PRO A 53 -12.87 8.98 6.69
CA PRO A 53 -12.75 9.39 8.09
C PRO A 53 -11.47 8.82 8.73
N PRO A 54 -10.87 9.49 9.73
CA PRO A 54 -9.61 9.04 10.34
C PRO A 54 -9.74 7.79 11.23
N LYS A 55 -10.95 7.24 11.39
CA LYS A 55 -11.25 6.05 12.20
C LYS A 55 -12.08 5.08 11.38
N ASN A 56 -11.98 3.80 11.70
CA ASN A 56 -12.67 2.70 11.02
C ASN A 56 -12.29 2.58 9.54
N LEU A 57 -11.01 2.79 9.23
CA LEU A 57 -10.50 2.62 7.87
C LEU A 57 -10.55 1.17 7.43
N CYS A 58 -10.36 0.23 8.37
CA CYS A 58 -10.51 -1.20 8.14
C CYS A 58 -11.58 -1.76 9.07
N ARG A 59 -12.62 -2.37 8.49
CA ARG A 59 -13.62 -3.14 9.22
C ARG A 59 -13.81 -4.47 8.53
N PHE A 60 -13.75 -5.56 9.30
CA PHE A 60 -13.98 -6.89 8.75
C PHE A 60 -14.77 -7.74 9.74
N ASN A 61 -15.53 -8.67 9.18
CA ASN A 61 -16.10 -9.81 9.88
C ASN A 61 -15.74 -11.06 9.06
N PHE A 62 -15.08 -12.02 9.69
CA PHE A 62 -14.84 -13.35 9.12
C PHE A 62 -15.56 -14.44 9.90
N ASP A 63 -16.22 -14.11 11.02
CA ASP A 63 -17.00 -15.05 11.80
C ASP A 63 -18.41 -15.17 11.20
N ILE A 64 -18.71 -16.36 10.71
CA ILE A 64 -20.00 -16.71 10.09
C ILE A 64 -21.12 -16.77 11.15
N GLY A 65 -20.78 -17.01 12.42
CA GLY A 65 -21.70 -17.00 13.55
C GLY A 65 -22.12 -15.60 13.99
N GLU A 66 -21.27 -14.59 13.80
CA GLU A 66 -21.56 -13.18 14.15
C GLU A 66 -22.21 -12.39 13.00
N GLY A 67 -22.29 -12.98 11.80
CA GLY A 67 -22.99 -12.39 10.66
C GLY A 67 -22.37 -12.77 9.32
N ALA A 68 -22.74 -12.04 8.27
CA ALA A 68 -22.15 -12.23 6.95
C ALA A 68 -20.66 -11.85 6.96
N ILE A 69 -19.85 -12.63 6.23
CA ILE A 69 -18.46 -12.28 5.96
C ILE A 69 -18.44 -10.93 5.23
N SER A 70 -17.72 -9.96 5.77
CA SER A 70 -17.60 -8.63 5.17
C SER A 70 -16.21 -8.06 5.39
N VAL A 71 -15.72 -7.30 4.42
CA VAL A 71 -14.46 -6.57 4.53
C VAL A 71 -14.66 -5.22 3.86
N LYS A 72 -14.44 -4.15 4.62
CA LYS A 72 -14.59 -2.77 4.17
C LYS A 72 -13.33 -2.00 4.46
N TRP A 73 -12.85 -1.31 3.42
CA TRP A 73 -11.67 -0.46 3.49
C TRP A 73 -12.01 0.94 2.99
N PHE A 74 -11.57 1.96 3.73
CA PHE A 74 -11.74 3.38 3.39
C PHE A 74 -13.20 3.75 3.05
N GLU A 75 -14.15 3.24 3.84
CA GLU A 75 -15.58 3.46 3.60
C GLU A 75 -15.91 4.96 3.56
N GLY A 76 -16.68 5.38 2.54
CA GLY A 76 -17.01 6.78 2.28
C GLY A 76 -15.97 7.57 1.49
N ALA A 77 -14.74 7.05 1.31
CA ALA A 77 -13.75 7.67 0.46
C ALA A 77 -14.08 7.50 -1.03
N LYS A 78 -13.59 8.42 -1.86
CA LYS A 78 -13.76 8.39 -3.31
C LYS A 78 -12.44 8.70 -4.00
N THR A 79 -12.05 7.84 -4.93
CA THR A 79 -10.89 8.04 -5.79
C THR A 79 -11.18 7.52 -7.19
N ASN A 80 -10.30 7.84 -8.14
CA ASN A 80 -10.31 7.31 -9.49
C ASN A 80 -8.95 6.67 -9.76
N ILE A 81 -8.97 5.41 -10.22
CA ILE A 81 -7.76 4.63 -10.47
C ILE A 81 -6.94 5.20 -11.63
N ALA A 82 -7.59 5.62 -12.72
CA ALA A 82 -6.92 6.23 -13.87
C ALA A 82 -6.21 7.52 -13.46
N TYR A 83 -6.86 8.36 -12.64
CA TYR A 83 -6.24 9.59 -12.14
C TYR A 83 -4.96 9.32 -11.33
N ASN A 84 -4.97 8.32 -10.45
CA ASN A 84 -3.79 7.95 -9.67
C ASN A 84 -2.65 7.36 -10.52
N CYS A 85 -2.99 6.61 -11.57
CA CYS A 85 -2.02 5.93 -12.41
C CYS A 85 -1.48 6.81 -13.54
N LEU A 86 -2.28 7.73 -14.09
CA LEU A 86 -1.97 8.49 -15.31
C LEU A 86 -2.02 10.00 -15.07
N ASP A 87 -3.21 10.57 -14.88
CA ASP A 87 -3.44 12.02 -14.89
C ASP A 87 -2.52 12.75 -13.91
N ARG A 88 -2.44 12.25 -12.67
CA ARG A 88 -1.56 12.81 -11.63
C ARG A 88 -0.09 12.81 -12.05
N ASN A 89 0.37 11.82 -12.80
CA ASN A 89 1.76 11.77 -13.27
C ASN A 89 2.01 12.78 -14.40
N VAL A 90 1.05 12.92 -15.32
CA VAL A 90 1.09 13.94 -16.38
C VAL A 90 1.13 15.34 -15.77
N GLU A 91 0.25 15.64 -14.81
CA GLU A 91 0.19 16.93 -14.09
C GLU A 91 1.49 17.24 -13.31
N ARG A 92 2.20 16.21 -12.84
CA ARG A 92 3.51 16.34 -12.19
C ARG A 92 4.67 16.59 -13.17
N GLY A 93 4.38 16.77 -14.46
CA GLY A 93 5.38 17.00 -15.51
C GLY A 93 6.04 15.72 -16.03
N LEU A 94 5.51 14.54 -15.69
CA LEU A 94 6.04 13.26 -16.16
C LEU A 94 5.34 12.75 -17.43
N GLY A 95 4.62 13.61 -18.15
CA GLY A 95 3.87 13.23 -19.36
C GLY A 95 4.73 12.63 -20.48
N ASN A 96 6.01 13.01 -20.55
CA ASN A 96 6.97 12.47 -21.53
C ASN A 96 7.71 11.22 -21.03
N LYS A 97 7.47 10.78 -19.79
CA LYS A 97 8.09 9.58 -19.24
C LYS A 97 7.34 8.36 -19.75
N THR A 98 8.06 7.38 -20.31
CA THR A 98 7.48 6.12 -20.77
C THR A 98 6.71 5.45 -19.62
N ALA A 99 5.39 5.34 -19.76
CA ALA A 99 4.50 4.68 -18.79
C ALA A 99 4.29 3.19 -19.11
N PHE A 100 4.27 2.84 -20.39
CA PHE A 100 4.12 1.48 -20.88
C PHE A 100 5.11 1.23 -22.02
N LEU A 101 5.95 0.20 -21.87
CA LEU A 101 6.90 -0.22 -22.90
C LEU A 101 6.33 -1.47 -23.58
N CYS A 102 5.74 -1.31 -24.76
CA CYS A 102 5.22 -2.43 -25.54
C CYS A 102 6.35 -3.02 -26.41
N THR A 103 6.87 -4.17 -26.02
CA THR A 103 7.85 -4.93 -26.82
C THR A 103 7.13 -5.98 -27.68
N GLY A 104 6.20 -5.55 -28.53
CA GLY A 104 5.59 -6.38 -29.57
C GLY A 104 6.09 -5.91 -30.93
N HIS A 105 6.67 -6.81 -31.72
CA HIS A 105 6.90 -6.55 -33.15
C HIS A 105 5.65 -7.00 -33.92
N GLY A 106 5.09 -6.10 -34.73
CA GLY A 106 3.93 -6.34 -35.60
C GLY A 106 3.49 -5.05 -36.29
#